data_AF-A0A7V5L3K5-F1
#
_entry.id   AF-A0A7V5L3K5-F1
#
_cell.length_a   1.000
_cell.length_b   1.000
_cell.length_c   1.000
_cell.angle_alpha   90.00
_cell.angle_beta   90.00
_cell.angle_gamma   90.00
#
_symmetry.space_group_name_H-M   'P 1'
#
loop_
_entity.id
_entity.type
_entity.pdbx_description
1 polymer ?
#
loop_
_entity_poly.entity_id
_entity_poly.type
_entity_poly.pdbx_seq_one_letter_code
_entity_poly.pdbx_strand_id
1 'polypeptide(L)'
;MADYEISRDRLNSILKRRQDKDYAQATYEELGVFLDGLITFKRGEKPNKSQNEEVALDNNLIMKKLRVALELKEPELLIVFGLSDIDLTKRQIGSLFRKNGHKNFKACSDELLIGFLDGLDEFYYNGEEI
;
A
#
# COMPACT_ATOMS: atom_id res chain seq x y z
N MET A 1 15.08 10.20 3.89
CA MET A 1 15.11 9.14 2.88
C MET A 1 16.44 9.29 2.19
N ALA A 2 17.46 8.65 2.74
CA ALA A 2 18.81 8.71 2.21
C ALA A 2 19.05 7.45 1.37
N ASP A 3 19.53 7.64 0.14
CA ASP A 3 20.39 6.74 -0.62
C ASP A 3 19.87 5.36 -1.08
N TYR A 4 18.59 5.23 -1.44
CA TYR A 4 18.18 4.10 -2.28
C TYR A 4 18.33 4.47 -3.77
N GLU A 5 19.53 4.26 -4.32
CA GLU A 5 19.79 4.43 -5.75
C GLU A 5 19.24 3.24 -6.55
N ILE A 6 18.11 3.44 -7.23
CA ILE A 6 17.58 2.50 -8.22
C ILE A 6 17.94 2.96 -9.63
N SER A 7 18.51 2.07 -10.44
CA SER A 7 18.80 2.38 -11.84
C SER A 7 17.50 2.46 -12.66
N ARG A 8 17.50 3.26 -13.74
CA ARG A 8 16.34 3.34 -14.66
C ARG A 8 16.00 1.97 -15.25
N ASP A 9 16.99 1.15 -15.57
CA ASP A 9 16.78 -0.19 -16.11
C ASP A 9 16.13 -1.12 -15.09
N ARG A 10 16.56 -1.04 -13.82
CA ARG A 10 15.92 -1.79 -12.73
C ARG A 10 14.47 -1.35 -12.53
N LEU A 11 14.22 -0.04 -12.51
CA LEU A 11 12.87 0.52 -12.41
C LEU A 11 11.97 0.03 -13.55
N ASN A 12 12.47 0.07 -14.79
CA ASN A 12 11.74 -0.44 -15.95
C ASN A 12 11.45 -1.94 -15.84
N SER A 13 12.37 -2.72 -15.26
CA SER A 13 12.20 -4.17 -15.12
C SER A 13 11.13 -4.53 -14.09
N ILE A 14 11.05 -3.79 -12.97
CA ILE A 14 10.09 -4.08 -11.89
C ILE A 14 8.66 -3.57 -12.17
N LEU A 15 8.49 -2.62 -13.09
CA LEU A 15 7.18 -2.09 -13.50
C LEU A 15 6.53 -2.87 -14.65
N LYS A 16 7.24 -3.82 -15.27
CA LYS A 16 6.73 -4.66 -16.35
C LYS A 16 5.72 -5.70 -15.86
N ARG A 17 4.86 -6.19 -16.75
CA ARG A 17 3.99 -7.33 -16.45
C ARG A 17 4.84 -8.60 -16.33
N ARG A 18 4.39 -9.56 -15.52
CA ARG A 18 5.11 -10.84 -15.27
C ARG A 18 5.46 -11.62 -16.55
N GLN A 19 4.68 -11.43 -17.61
CA GLN A 19 4.85 -12.10 -18.91
C GLN A 19 5.78 -11.35 -19.88
N ASP A 20 6.17 -10.11 -19.58
CA ASP A 20 6.96 -9.29 -20.48
C ASP A 20 8.46 -9.64 -20.38
N LYS A 21 9.18 -9.47 -21.50
CA LYS A 21 10.63 -9.66 -21.54
C LYS A 21 11.34 -8.69 -20.59
N ASP A 22 12.34 -9.20 -19.87
CA ASP A 22 13.11 -8.48 -18.84
C ASP A 22 12.28 -8.04 -17.62
N TYR A 23 11.16 -8.72 -17.34
CA TYR A 23 10.48 -8.60 -16.05
C TYR A 23 11.42 -9.02 -14.91
N ALA A 24 11.39 -8.27 -13.81
CA ALA A 24 12.02 -8.66 -12.56
C ALA A 24 11.10 -8.39 -11.37
N GLN A 25 11.09 -9.29 -10.39
CA GLN A 25 10.32 -9.09 -9.17
C GLN A 25 10.96 -7.99 -8.31
N ALA A 26 10.13 -7.08 -7.79
CA ALA A 26 10.54 -6.09 -6.81
C ALA A 26 10.76 -6.72 -5.43
N THR A 27 11.75 -6.23 -4.68
CA THR A 27 11.95 -6.61 -3.28
C THR A 27 11.01 -5.84 -2.35
N TYR A 28 10.90 -6.29 -1.09
CA TYR A 28 10.12 -5.56 -0.08
C TYR A 28 10.74 -4.20 0.24
N GLU A 29 12.06 -4.05 0.18
CA GLU A 29 12.73 -2.77 0.32
C GLU A 29 12.36 -1.81 -0.82
N GLU A 30 12.41 -2.29 -2.08
CA GLU A 30 12.03 -1.51 -3.27
C GLU A 30 10.56 -1.03 -3.18
N LEU A 31 9.64 -1.94 -2.87
CA LEU A 31 8.23 -1.60 -2.67
C LEU A 31 8.05 -0.62 -1.51
N GLY A 32 8.79 -0.83 -0.42
CA GLY A 32 8.75 0.00 0.77
C GLY A 32 9.14 1.44 0.48
N VAL A 33 10.22 1.65 -0.29
CA VAL A 33 10.71 2.94 -0.78
C VAL A 33 9.74 3.56 -1.77
N PHE A 34 9.23 2.78 -2.72
CA PHE A 34 8.25 3.25 -3.70
C PHE A 34 7.00 3.83 -3.04
N LEU A 35 6.37 3.08 -2.12
CA LEU A 35 5.16 3.53 -1.41
C LEU A 35 5.42 4.78 -0.58
N ASP A 36 6.62 4.90 -0.04
CA ASP A 36 7.07 6.06 0.70
C ASP A 36 7.23 7.30 -0.21
N GLY A 37 7.82 7.11 -1.38
CA GLY A 37 7.89 8.10 -2.45
C GLY A 37 6.51 8.51 -2.96
N LEU A 38 5.58 7.56 -3.10
CA LEU A 38 4.19 7.81 -3.50
C LEU A 38 3.46 8.72 -2.49
N ILE A 39 3.66 8.49 -1.18
CA ILE A 39 3.12 9.38 -0.14
C ILE A 39 3.72 10.78 -0.28
N THR A 40 5.05 10.90 -0.41
CA THR A 40 5.71 12.19 -0.58
C THR A 40 5.21 12.92 -1.82
N PHE A 41 5.05 12.21 -2.94
CA PHE A 41 4.56 12.76 -4.19
C PHE A 41 3.12 13.28 -4.09
N LYS A 42 2.21 12.53 -3.46
CA LYS A 42 0.79 12.92 -3.34
C LYS A 42 0.49 13.88 -2.18
N ARG A 43 1.26 13.83 -1.10
CA ARG A 43 0.94 14.49 0.18
C ARG A 43 1.97 15.51 0.64
N GLY A 44 3.12 15.57 -0.03
CA GLY A 44 4.28 16.36 0.39
C GLY A 44 5.11 15.68 1.48
N GLU A 45 6.25 16.30 1.81
CA GLU A 45 7.14 15.80 2.85
C GLU A 45 6.52 15.95 4.24
N LYS A 46 6.76 14.96 5.11
CA LYS A 46 6.41 15.09 6.52
C LYS A 46 7.45 15.94 7.25
N PRO A 47 7.06 16.99 7.99
CA PRO A 47 8.00 17.86 8.71
C PRO A 47 8.74 17.16 9.86
N ASN A 48 8.27 15.97 10.28
CA ASN A 48 8.90 15.15 11.32
C ASN A 48 8.84 13.66 10.94
N LYS A 49 9.69 13.22 10.01
CA LYS A 49 9.97 11.79 9.85
C LYS A 49 10.91 11.38 10.98
N SER A 50 10.38 10.81 12.06
CA SER A 50 11.23 10.14 13.06
C SER A 50 12.02 9.04 12.34
N GLN A 51 13.34 9.23 12.21
CA GLN A 51 14.22 8.43 11.36
C GLN A 51 14.58 7.05 11.96
N ASN A 52 13.97 6.64 13.08
CA ASN A 52 14.57 5.67 13.99
C ASN A 52 13.86 4.31 14.10
N GLU A 53 12.90 3.98 13.24
CA GLU A 53 12.36 2.62 13.20
C GLU A 53 12.36 2.11 11.76
N GLU A 54 13.38 1.33 11.42
CA GLU A 54 13.35 0.44 10.26
C GLU A 54 12.25 -0.61 10.52
N VAL A 55 11.03 -0.30 10.09
CA VAL A 55 9.91 -1.22 10.20
C VAL A 55 9.89 -2.07 8.93
N ALA A 56 10.09 -3.38 9.10
CA ALA A 56 9.93 -4.35 8.02
C ALA A 56 8.57 -4.17 7.34
N LEU A 57 8.54 -4.22 6.01
CA LEU A 57 7.33 -4.01 5.24
C LEU A 57 6.38 -5.22 5.40
N ASP A 58 5.29 -5.03 6.14
CA ASP A 58 4.19 -5.99 6.26
C ASP A 58 2.93 -5.50 5.53
N ASN A 59 1.93 -6.37 5.38
CA ASN A 59 0.68 -6.06 4.68
C ASN A 59 -0.09 -4.91 5.34
N ASN A 60 -0.05 -4.79 6.67
CA ASN A 60 -0.67 -3.69 7.39
C ASN A 60 0.00 -2.36 7.04
N LEU A 61 1.34 -2.35 6.93
CA LEU A 61 2.12 -1.18 6.56
C LEU A 61 1.91 -0.81 5.09
N ILE A 62 1.87 -1.79 4.18
CA ILE A 62 1.54 -1.56 2.76
C ILE A 62 0.18 -0.87 2.64
N MET A 63 -0.86 -1.47 3.22
CA MET A 63 -2.21 -0.91 3.20
C MET A 63 -2.27 0.48 3.85
N LYS A 64 -1.55 0.69 4.96
CA LYS A 64 -1.47 2.01 5.62
C LYS A 64 -0.81 3.06 4.75
N LYS A 65 0.28 2.71 4.05
CA LYS A 65 0.97 3.63 3.14
C LYS A 65 0.08 4.03 1.97
N LEU A 66 -0.60 3.06 1.35
CA LEU A 66 -1.57 3.29 0.27
C LEU A 66 -2.74 4.17 0.75
N ARG A 67 -3.35 3.83 1.88
CA ARG A 67 -4.42 4.64 2.50
C ARG A 67 -4.01 6.10 2.67
N VAL A 68 -2.81 6.35 3.20
CA VAL A 68 -2.31 7.71 3.43
C VAL A 68 -2.02 8.43 2.12
N ALA A 69 -1.40 7.74 1.14
CA ALA A 69 -1.09 8.31 -0.17
C ALA A 69 -2.36 8.70 -0.95
N LEU A 70 -3.42 7.90 -0.83
CA LEU A 70 -4.69 8.06 -1.54
C LEU A 70 -5.76 8.83 -0.75
N GLU A 71 -5.43 9.29 0.47
CA GLU A 71 -6.33 10.06 1.34
C GLU A 71 -7.62 9.34 1.76
N LEU A 72 -7.61 8.01 1.75
CA LEU A 72 -8.78 7.21 2.07
C LEU A 72 -9.12 7.32 3.56
N LYS A 73 -10.34 7.81 3.85
CA LYS A 73 -10.88 7.82 5.21
C LYS A 73 -11.62 6.52 5.46
N GLU A 74 -12.07 6.33 6.70
CA GLU A 74 -12.69 5.09 7.13
C GLU A 74 -13.95 4.70 6.32
N PRO A 75 -14.85 5.64 5.95
CA PRO A 75 -15.98 5.33 5.07
C PRO A 75 -15.56 4.84 3.68
N GLU A 76 -14.54 5.46 3.07
CA GLU A 76 -14.01 5.03 1.77
C GLU A 76 -13.41 3.63 1.87
N LEU A 77 -12.73 3.30 2.96
CA LEU A 77 -12.21 1.94 3.17
C LEU A 77 -13.32 0.89 3.26
N LEU A 78 -14.46 1.21 3.89
CA LEU A 78 -15.61 0.30 3.90
C LEU A 78 -16.13 0.04 2.49
N ILE A 79 -16.18 1.09 1.66
CA ILE A 79 -16.62 0.99 0.26
C ILE A 79 -15.62 0.15 -0.53
N VAL A 80 -14.32 0.45 -0.44
CA VAL A 80 -13.25 -0.28 -1.14
C VAL A 80 -13.30 -1.77 -0.85
N PHE A 81 -13.42 -2.18 0.43
CA PHE A 81 -13.55 -3.61 0.75
C PHE A 81 -14.88 -4.20 0.25
N GLY A 82 -15.97 -3.44 0.30
CA GLY A 82 -17.26 -3.88 -0.23
C GLY A 82 -17.25 -4.11 -1.76
N LEU A 83 -16.44 -3.36 -2.51
CA LEU A 83 -16.28 -3.53 -3.96
C LEU A 83 -15.55 -4.83 -4.34
N SER A 84 -14.86 -5.48 -3.39
CA SER A 84 -14.23 -6.79 -3.56
C SER A 84 -14.96 -7.90 -2.77
N ASP A 85 -16.24 -7.71 -2.46
CA ASP A 85 -17.08 -8.65 -1.71
C ASP A 85 -16.57 -8.97 -0.29
N ILE A 86 -15.81 -8.05 0.32
CA ILE A 86 -15.31 -8.16 1.70
C ILE A 86 -16.07 -7.21 2.62
N ASP A 87 -16.96 -7.78 3.45
CA ASP A 87 -17.67 -7.02 4.47
C ASP A 87 -16.85 -6.85 5.75
N LEU A 88 -16.39 -5.61 6.00
CA LEU A 88 -15.76 -5.24 7.27
C LEU A 88 -16.60 -4.24 8.05
N THR A 89 -16.61 -4.38 9.37
CA THR A 89 -17.10 -3.33 10.27
C THR A 89 -16.03 -2.26 10.50
N LYS A 90 -16.46 -1.05 10.90
CA LYS A 90 -15.57 0.04 11.34
C LYS A 90 -14.54 -0.42 12.39
N ARG A 91 -14.96 -1.31 13.30
CA ARG A 91 -14.07 -1.88 14.32
C ARG A 91 -12.98 -2.76 13.69
N GLN A 92 -13.33 -3.61 12.72
CA GLN A 92 -12.36 -4.46 12.01
C GLN A 92 -11.37 -3.60 11.21
N ILE A 93 -11.84 -2.57 10.50
CA ILE A 93 -10.96 -1.61 9.81
C ILE A 93 -10.02 -0.95 10.81
N GLY A 94 -10.56 -0.43 11.92
CA GLY A 94 -9.77 0.22 12.96
C GLY A 94 -8.75 -0.71 13.62
N SER A 95 -8.96 -2.02 13.61
CA SER A 95 -8.03 -3.04 14.11
C SER A 95 -6.80 -3.24 13.22
N LEU A 96 -6.95 -3.10 11.89
CA LEU A 96 -5.87 -3.26 10.91
C LEU A 96 -4.81 -2.16 11.00
N PHE A 97 -5.15 -0.99 11.53
CA PHE A 97 -4.24 0.16 11.64
C PHE A 97 -3.73 0.43 13.05
N ARG A 98 -3.96 -0.50 14.01
CA ARG A 98 -3.36 -0.42 15.34
C ARG A 98 -1.86 -0.74 15.28
N LYS A 99 -1.11 -0.30 16.29
CA LYS A 99 0.31 -0.68 16.43
C LYS A 99 0.43 -2.18 16.72
N ASN A 100 1.47 -2.80 16.17
CA ASN A 100 1.87 -4.17 16.53
C ASN A 100 1.99 -4.31 18.06
N GLY A 101 1.47 -5.41 18.60
CA GLY A 101 1.40 -5.66 20.06
C GLY A 101 0.18 -5.08 20.78
N HIS A 102 -0.66 -4.27 20.12
CA HIS A 102 -1.91 -3.80 20.73
C HIS A 102 -2.96 -4.94 20.81
N LYS A 103 -3.71 -5.04 21.91
CA LYS A 103 -4.71 -6.13 22.13
C LYS A 103 -5.78 -6.28 21.03
N ASN A 104 -6.08 -5.19 20.34
CA ASN A 104 -7.04 -5.15 19.24
C ASN A 104 -6.36 -5.05 17.86
N PHE A 105 -5.04 -5.25 17.78
CA PHE A 105 -4.35 -5.35 16.50
C PHE A 105 -4.79 -6.62 15.77
N LYS A 106 -4.95 -6.51 14.45
CA LYS A 106 -5.17 -7.64 13.57
C LYS A 106 -4.21 -7.55 12.39
N ALA A 107 -3.46 -8.62 12.17
CA ALA A 107 -2.61 -8.77 11.00
C ALA A 107 -3.49 -8.80 9.74
N CYS A 108 -3.05 -8.10 8.71
CA CYS A 108 -3.66 -8.12 7.38
C CYS A 108 -3.14 -9.37 6.65
N SER A 109 -4.03 -10.29 6.27
CA SER A 109 -3.65 -11.44 5.44
C SER A 109 -3.35 -11.01 4.01
N ASP A 110 -2.66 -11.87 3.26
CA ASP A 110 -2.41 -11.65 1.83
C ASP A 110 -3.73 -11.52 1.06
N GLU A 111 -4.71 -12.39 1.36
CA GLU A 111 -6.06 -12.35 0.78
C GLU A 111 -6.76 -11.01 1.04
N LEU A 112 -6.65 -10.48 2.26
CA LEU A 112 -7.27 -9.20 2.62
C LEU A 112 -6.57 -8.03 1.92
N LEU A 113 -5.24 -8.09 1.75
CA LEU A 113 -4.50 -7.08 1.01
C LEU A 113 -4.84 -7.13 -0.48
N ILE A 114 -4.96 -8.32 -1.07
CA ILE A 114 -5.40 -8.51 -2.46
C ILE A 114 -6.79 -7.91 -2.65
N GLY A 115 -7.76 -8.27 -1.80
CA GLY A 115 -9.10 -7.70 -1.88
C GLY A 115 -9.14 -6.19 -1.68
N PHE A 116 -8.24 -5.62 -0.85
CA PHE A 116 -8.09 -4.17 -0.76
C PHE A 116 -7.62 -3.56 -2.10
N LEU A 117 -6.65 -4.18 -2.77
CA LEU A 117 -6.13 -3.70 -4.05
C LEU A 117 -7.16 -3.83 -5.17
N ASP A 118 -7.87 -4.94 -5.25
CA ASP A 118 -8.94 -5.16 -6.23
C ASP A 118 -10.07 -4.14 -6.03
N GLY A 119 -10.45 -3.91 -4.77
CA GLY A 119 -11.44 -2.89 -4.41
C GLY A 119 -10.98 -1.46 -4.73
N LEU A 120 -9.67 -1.17 -4.67
CA LEU A 120 -9.13 0.12 -5.09
C LEU A 120 -9.20 0.30 -6.61
N ASP A 121 -8.94 -0.76 -7.37
CA ASP A 121 -9.03 -0.73 -8.83
C ASP A 121 -10.45 -0.34 -9.26
N GLU A 122 -11.46 -1.02 -8.72
CA GLU A 122 -12.87 -0.71 -8.95
C GLU A 122 -13.24 0.70 -8.45
N PHE A 123 -12.77 1.09 -7.26
CA PHE A 123 -13.10 2.40 -6.68
C PHE A 123 -12.61 3.59 -7.52
N TYR A 124 -11.49 3.43 -8.23
CA TYR A 124 -10.91 4.46 -9.09
C TYR A 124 -11.17 4.24 -10.59
N TYR A 125 -11.91 3.20 -10.95
CA TYR A 125 -12.23 2.89 -12.33
C TYR A 125 -13.10 4.00 -12.95
N ASN A 126 -12.60 4.60 -14.03
CA ASN A 126 -13.28 5.71 -14.72
C ASN A 126 -13.97 5.27 -16.02
N GLY A 127 -14.08 3.96 -16.30
CA GLY A 127 -14.76 3.46 -17.51
C GLY A 127 -13.90 3.46 -18.78
N GLU A 128 -12.65 3.89 -18.73
CA GLU A 128 -11.72 3.79 -19.84
C GLU A 128 -10.95 2.46 -19.78
N GLU A 129 -11.13 1.60 -20.78
CA GLU A 129 -10.25 0.44 -21.00
C GLU A 129 -8.84 0.95 -21.34
N ILE A 130 -7.83 0.45 -20.62
CA ILE A 130 -6.40 0.72 -20.89
C ILE A 130 -5.90 -0.20 -22.00
#